data_AF-A0A1Q7PV52-F1
#
_entry.id   AF-A0A1Q7PV52-F1
#
_cell.length_a   1.000
_cell.length_b   1.000
_cell.length_c   1.000
_cell.angle_alpha   90.00
_cell.angle_beta   90.00
_cell.angle_gamma   90.00
#
_symmetry.space_group_name_H-M   'P 1'
#
loop_
_entity.id
_entity.type
_entity.pdbx_description
1 polymer ?
#
loop_
_entity_poly.entity_id
_entity_poly.type
_entity_poly.pdbx_seq_one_letter_code
_entity_poly.pdbx_strand_id
1 'polypeptide(L)'
;MAEAEAEAIHKIGSALPEGQAAMYLLGMKYLEALPTLAQGKNSTIFLPAEAAGVMGAIGGLRELVNKTARSTFEGSETSGSQRNPPPKTQG
;
A
#
# COMPACT_ATOMS: atom_id res chain seq x y z
N MET A 1 29.32 -12.90 14.38
CA MET A 1 28.17 -12.06 13.98
C MET A 1 28.48 -11.27 12.73
N ALA A 2 29.57 -10.50 12.70
CA ALA A 2 29.99 -9.73 11.52
C ALA A 2 30.17 -10.58 10.24
N GLU A 3 30.74 -11.78 10.34
CA GLU A 3 30.89 -12.68 9.18
C GLU A 3 29.56 -13.19 8.62
N ALA A 4 28.61 -13.55 9.49
CA ALA A 4 27.29 -14.02 9.07
C ALA A 4 26.45 -12.90 8.43
N GLU A 5 26.58 -11.68 8.94
CA GLU A 5 25.94 -10.50 8.38
C GLU A 5 26.54 -10.11 7.02
N ALA A 6 27.86 -10.17 6.90
CA ALA A 6 28.56 -9.98 5.63
C ALA A 6 28.14 -11.04 4.58
N GLU A 7 28.00 -12.31 4.98
CA GLU A 7 27.56 -13.38 4.08
C GLU A 7 26.11 -13.18 3.61
N ALA A 8 25.22 -12.73 4.49
CA ALA A 8 23.84 -12.42 4.13
C ALA A 8 23.76 -11.25 3.14
N ILE A 9 24.50 -10.17 3.39
CA ILE A 9 24.59 -9.03 2.46
C ILE A 9 25.19 -9.47 1.12
N HIS A 10 26.20 -10.33 1.13
CA HIS A 10 26.82 -10.85 -0.08
C HIS A 10 25.85 -11.71 -0.90
N LYS A 11 25.09 -12.62 -0.25
CA LYS A 11 24.04 -13.42 -0.90
C LYS A 11 22.96 -12.53 -1.53
N ILE A 12 22.47 -11.53 -0.81
CA ILE A 12 21.49 -10.58 -1.33
C ILE A 12 22.08 -9.79 -2.50
N GLY A 13 23.31 -9.29 -2.37
CA GLY A 13 23.99 -8.55 -3.42
C GLY A 13 24.19 -9.36 -4.69
N SER A 14 24.50 -10.65 -4.56
CA SER A 14 24.67 -11.57 -5.70
C SER A 14 23.36 -11.98 -6.38
N ALA A 15 22.22 -11.88 -5.67
CA ALA A 15 20.90 -12.20 -6.20
C ALA A 15 20.25 -11.00 -6.92
N LEU A 16 20.81 -9.80 -6.77
CA LEU A 16 20.30 -8.57 -7.39
C LEU A 16 21.19 -8.16 -8.57
N PRO A 17 20.63 -7.42 -9.55
CA PRO A 17 21.45 -6.83 -10.60
C PRO A 17 22.49 -5.86 -10.02
N GLU A 18 23.63 -5.72 -10.71
CA GLU A 18 24.72 -4.86 -10.25
C GLU A 18 24.24 -3.45 -9.89
N GLY A 19 24.76 -2.93 -8.78
CA GLY A 19 24.45 -1.60 -8.26
C GLY A 19 23.12 -1.47 -7.50
N GLN A 20 22.27 -2.50 -7.47
CA GLN A 20 20.94 -2.39 -6.84
C GLN A 20 20.89 -2.83 -5.36
N ALA A 21 21.93 -3.52 -4.88
CA ALA A 21 21.98 -4.03 -3.50
C ALA A 21 21.85 -2.91 -2.45
N ALA A 22 22.51 -1.76 -2.67
CA ALA A 22 22.44 -0.61 -1.77
C ALA A 22 21.02 -0.02 -1.70
N MET A 23 20.33 0.09 -2.84
CA MET A 23 18.94 0.56 -2.91
C MET A 23 17.98 -0.40 -2.20
N TYR A 24 18.17 -1.70 -2.37
CA TYR A 24 17.35 -2.70 -1.68
C TYR A 24 17.53 -2.66 -0.17
N LEU A 25 18.77 -2.60 0.32
CA LEU A 25 19.06 -2.49 1.76
C LEU A 25 18.51 -1.21 2.37
N LEU A 26 18.58 -0.09 1.64
CA LEU A 26 17.97 1.17 2.03
C LEU A 26 16.44 1.04 2.16
N GLY A 27 15.79 0.42 1.16
CA GLY A 27 14.36 0.15 1.19
C GLY A 27 13.94 -0.74 2.36
N MET A 28 14.71 -1.79 2.65
CA MET A 28 14.46 -2.65 3.80
C MET A 28 14.53 -1.88 5.13
N LYS A 29 15.60 -1.10 5.35
CA LYS A 29 15.77 -0.29 6.56
C LYS A 29 14.66 0.75 6.71
N TYR A 30 14.19 1.30 5.60
CA TYR A 30 13.05 2.21 5.60
C TYR A 30 11.76 1.50 6.04
N LEU A 31 11.45 0.34 5.48
CA LEU A 31 10.27 -0.46 5.87
C LEU A 31 10.34 -0.89 7.35
N GLU A 32 11.52 -1.26 7.85
CA GLU A 32 11.74 -1.56 9.27
C GLU A 32 11.48 -0.35 10.18
N ALA A 33 11.77 0.87 9.71
CA ALA A 33 11.58 2.09 10.47
C ALA A 33 10.11 2.59 10.47
N LEU A 34 9.29 2.19 9.48
CA LEU A 34 7.91 2.66 9.34
C LEU A 34 7.04 2.46 10.58
N PRO A 35 7.06 1.30 11.28
CA PRO A 35 6.25 1.09 12.48
C PRO A 35 6.64 2.03 13.62
N THR A 36 7.93 2.29 13.80
CA THR A 36 8.44 3.20 14.83
C THR A 36 8.03 4.64 14.54
N LEU A 37 8.07 5.06 13.28
CA LEU A 37 7.60 6.37 12.84
C LEU A 37 6.07 6.52 12.99
N ALA A 38 5.33 5.45 12.72
CA ALA A 38 3.86 5.42 12.84
C ALA A 38 3.36 5.46 14.29
N GLN A 39 4.21 5.10 15.27
CA GLN A 39 3.88 5.13 16.70
C GLN A 39 4.11 6.51 17.35
N GLY A 40 4.75 7.46 16.67
CA GLY A 40 5.06 8.79 17.19
C GLY A 40 3.85 9.75 17.22
N LYS A 41 3.54 10.34 18.39
CA LYS A 41 2.42 11.29 18.59
C LYS A 41 2.63 12.71 18.03
N ASN A 42 3.74 12.99 17.34
CA ASN A 42 4.00 14.32 16.75
C ASN A 42 5.10 14.28 15.65
N SER A 43 4.84 13.54 14.57
CA SER A 43 5.85 13.22 13.55
C SER A 43 6.10 14.36 12.56
N THR A 44 6.83 15.40 12.98
CA THR A 44 7.47 16.33 12.04
C THR A 44 8.69 15.62 11.45
N ILE A 45 8.53 15.00 10.29
CA ILE A 45 9.57 14.27 9.58
C ILE A 45 10.13 15.17 8.48
N PHE A 46 11.41 15.54 8.57
CA PHE A 46 12.13 16.18 7.47
C PHE A 46 12.47 15.11 6.44
N LEU A 47 11.73 15.12 5.32
CA LEU A 47 11.97 14.21 4.22
C LEU A 47 12.76 14.91 3.10
N PRO A 48 13.68 14.21 2.41
CA PRO A 48 14.24 14.67 1.15
C PRO A 48 13.12 15.04 0.16
N ALA A 49 13.34 16.01 -0.73
CA ALA A 49 12.30 16.49 -1.66
C ALA A 49 11.71 15.38 -2.53
N GLU A 50 12.50 14.33 -2.79
CA GLU A 50 12.14 13.13 -3.55
C GLU A 50 11.09 12.26 -2.83
N ALA A 51 10.97 12.40 -1.51
CA ALA A 51 10.04 11.61 -0.71
C ALA A 51 8.57 11.98 -0.94
N ALA A 52 8.29 13.19 -1.46
CA ALA A 52 6.93 13.58 -1.83
C ALA A 52 6.33 12.64 -2.88
N GLY A 53 7.14 12.18 -3.84
CA GLY A 53 6.72 11.22 -4.86
C GLY A 53 6.38 9.85 -4.26
N VAL A 54 7.21 9.37 -3.33
CA VAL A 54 6.98 8.10 -2.62
C VAL A 54 5.74 8.18 -1.72
N MET A 55 5.57 9.27 -0.99
CA MET A 55 4.38 9.52 -0.15
C MET A 55 3.10 9.61 -0.98
N GLY A 56 3.14 10.28 -2.14
CA GLY A 56 2.04 10.31 -3.09
C GLY A 56 1.68 8.92 -3.62
N ALA A 57 2.68 8.10 -3.96
CA ALA A 57 2.47 6.72 -4.39
C ALA A 57 1.84 5.85 -3.29
N ILE A 58 2.32 5.96 -2.04
CA ILE A 58 1.74 5.26 -0.89
C ILE A 58 0.28 5.70 -0.66
N GLY A 59 0.00 7.00 -0.76
CA GLY A 59 -1.36 7.55 -0.67
C GLY A 59 -2.30 7.01 -1.77
N GLY A 60 -1.83 6.97 -3.02
CA GLY A 60 -2.57 6.42 -4.15
C GLY A 60 -2.83 4.92 -4.03
N LEU A 61 -1.85 4.14 -3.56
CA LEU A 61 -2.01 2.71 -3.28
C LEU A 61 -3.05 2.48 -2.17
N ARG A 62 -3.03 3.27 -1.09
CA ARG A 62 -4.05 3.22 -0.03
C ARG A 62 -5.44 3.48 -0.58
N GLU A 63 -5.59 4.45 -1.48
CA GLU A 63 -6.88 4.77 -2.08
C GLU A 63 -7.36 3.66 -3.01
N LEU A 64 -6.47 3.06 -3.80
CA LEU A 64 -6.79 1.89 -4.61
C LEU A 64 -7.26 0.71 -3.75
N VAL A 65 -6.53 0.38 -2.68
CA VAL A 65 -6.91 -0.70 -1.75
C VAL A 65 -8.26 -0.41 -1.09
N ASN A 66 -8.52 0.84 -0.67
CA ASN A 66 -9.81 1.23 -0.10
C ASN A 66 -10.95 1.24 -1.12
N LYS A 67 -10.69 1.61 -2.38
CA LYS A 67 -11.66 1.53 -3.47
C LYS A 67 -11.97 0.08 -3.83
N THR A 68 -10.95 -0.78 -3.92
CA THR A 68 -11.13 -2.21 -4.13
C THR A 68 -11.95 -2.81 -2.98
N ALA A 69 -11.59 -2.51 -1.72
CA ALA A 69 -12.34 -2.95 -0.57
C ALA A 69 -13.80 -2.46 -0.61
N ARG A 70 -14.06 -1.17 -0.87
CA ARG A 70 -15.42 -0.61 -1.00
C ARG A 70 -16.20 -1.21 -2.17
N SER A 71 -15.55 -1.43 -3.31
CA SER A 71 -16.18 -2.05 -4.49
C SER A 71 -16.62 -3.49 -4.22
N THR A 72 -15.96 -4.19 -3.30
CA THR A 72 -16.38 -5.51 -2.82
C THR A 72 -17.62 -5.44 -1.91
N PHE A 73 -17.91 -4.29 -1.27
CA PHE A 73 -19.06 -4.12 -0.39
C PHE A 73 -20.31 -3.49 -1.07
N GLU A 74 -20.17 -2.75 -2.18
CA GLU A 74 -21.32 -2.17 -2.91
C GLU A 74 -22.03 -3.16 -3.86
N GLY A 75 -21.50 -4.37 -4.05
CA GLY A 75 -22.06 -5.37 -4.97
C GLY A 75 -23.17 -6.27 -4.43
N SER A 76 -23.59 -6.14 -3.16
CA SER A 76 -24.50 -7.10 -2.50
C SER A 76 -25.84 -6.56 -1.99
N GLU A 77 -26.23 -5.33 -2.31
CA GLU A 77 -27.56 -4.80 -1.93
C GLU A 77 -28.28 -4.15 -3.12
N THR A 78 -28.88 -4.97 -4.01
CA THR A 78 -30.09 -4.62 -4.80
C THR A 78 -30.56 -5.83 -5.63
N SER A 79 -30.95 -6.92 -4.96
CA SER A 79 -31.79 -7.95 -5.59
C SER A 79 -32.92 -8.31 -4.63
N GLY A 80 -33.93 -7.46 -4.57
CA GLY A 80 -35.13 -7.72 -3.79
C GLY A 80 -36.12 -6.57 -3.85
N SER A 81 -37.29 -6.83 -4.44
CA SER A 81 -38.49 -5.99 -4.39
C SER A 81 -38.65 -4.90 -5.46
N GLN A 82 -38.75 -5.31 -6.73
CA GLN A 82 -39.55 -4.55 -7.70
C GLN A 82 -40.89 -5.27 -7.92
N ARG A 83 -41.85 -5.01 -7.02
CA ARG A 83 -43.26 -5.36 -7.24
C ARG A 83 -43.83 -4.40 -8.28
N ASN A 84 -44.08 -4.89 -9.49
CA ASN A 84 -44.80 -4.15 -10.53
C ASN A 84 -46.22 -3.77 -10.03
N PRO A 85 -46.67 -2.51 -10.17
CA PRO A 85 -48.09 -2.19 -9.96
C PRO A 85 -48.94 -2.71 -11.14
N PRO A 86 -50.22 -3.05 -10.92
CA PRO A 86 -51.09 -3.57 -11.98
C PRO A 86 -51.44 -2.48 -13.01
N PRO A 87 -51.72 -2.86 -14.28
CA PRO A 87 -52.06 -1.92 -15.34
C PRO A 87 -53.42 -1.27 -15.06
N LYS A 88 -53.48 0.06 -15.20
CA LYS A 88 -54.72 0.82 -15.12
C LYS A 88 -55.56 0.54 -16.35
N THR A 89 -56.78 0.03 -16.15
CA THR A 89 -57.82 -0.04 -17.17
C THR A 89 -58.27 1.40 -17.49
N GLN A 90 -58.25 1.78 -18.77
CA GLN A 90 -58.93 2.97 -19.26
C GLN A 90 -59.88 2.56 -20.38
N GLY A 91 -61.16 2.93 -20.20
CA GLY A 91 -62.15 3.26 -21.25
C GLY A 91 -62.53 2.17 -22.24
#